data_AF-A0A2H0WRI1-F1
#
_entry.id   AF-A0A2H0WRI1-F1
#
_cell.length_a   1.000
_cell.length_b   1.000
_cell.length_c   1.000
_cell.angle_alpha   90.00
_cell.angle_beta   90.00
_cell.angle_gamma   90.00
#
_symmetry.space_group_name_H-M   'P 1'
#
loop_
_entity.id
_entity.type
_entity.pdbx_description
1 polymer ?
#
loop_
_entity_poly.entity_id
_entity_poly.type
_entity_poly.pdbx_seq_one_letter_code
_entity_poly.pdbx_strand_id
1 'polypeptide(L)'
;MICLGNGGIKSIKEGASLSIKYGLDGVLIGQAALGNPWVFKEGYIVSKEDILAIILKHAKLVEAFYTNDRFVTVRKHFGWYPKGFPNCIKLKTELLKTNNYHEVKSVLDKFRKI
;
A
#
# COMPACT_ATOMS: atom_id res chain seq x y z
N MET A 1 -2.17 -1.80 -31.94
CA MET A 1 -1.03 -1.45 -31.07
C MET A 1 -1.61 -0.81 -29.82
N ILE A 2 -1.16 -1.19 -28.63
CA ILE A 2 -1.65 -0.62 -27.36
C ILE A 2 -0.73 0.54 -26.96
N CYS A 3 -1.30 1.70 -26.65
CA CYS A 3 -0.62 2.90 -26.19
C CYS A 3 -1.04 3.24 -24.75
N LEU A 4 -0.08 3.24 -23.83
CA LEU A 4 -0.32 3.53 -22.41
C LEU A 4 0.39 4.83 -21.99
N GLY A 5 -0.33 5.73 -21.34
CA GLY A 5 0.25 6.91 -20.71
C GLY A 5 0.93 6.59 -19.38
N ASN A 6 1.99 7.32 -19.04
CA ASN A 6 2.67 7.18 -17.75
C ASN A 6 3.10 8.56 -17.23
N GLY A 7 3.11 8.70 -15.90
CA GLY A 7 3.65 9.88 -15.21
C GLY A 7 2.59 10.66 -14.43
N GLY A 8 2.83 10.84 -13.13
CA GLY A 8 2.10 11.80 -12.29
C GLY A 8 0.63 11.48 -11.95
N ILE A 9 0.06 10.39 -12.45
CA ILE A 9 -1.35 10.02 -12.23
C ILE A 9 -1.59 9.63 -10.77
N LYS A 10 -2.60 10.24 -10.14
CA LYS A 10 -2.89 10.15 -8.71
C LYS A 10 -4.10 9.30 -8.38
N SER A 11 -4.94 8.96 -9.37
CA SER A 11 -6.15 8.16 -9.16
C SER A 11 -6.62 7.48 -10.45
N ILE A 12 -7.45 6.44 -10.32
CA ILE A 12 -8.11 5.81 -11.46
C ILE A 12 -8.99 6.79 -12.26
N LYS A 13 -9.67 7.72 -11.56
CA LYS A 13 -10.51 8.74 -12.19
C LYS A 13 -9.69 9.70 -13.06
N GLU A 14 -8.58 10.20 -12.53
CA GLU A 14 -7.65 11.04 -13.30
C GLU A 14 -7.10 10.27 -14.50
N GLY A 15 -6.71 9.01 -14.30
CA GLY A 15 -6.20 8.15 -15.36
C GLY A 15 -7.21 7.93 -16.50
N ALA A 16 -8.47 7.70 -16.17
CA ALA A 16 -9.55 7.57 -17.15
C ALA A 16 -9.73 8.88 -17.95
N SER A 17 -9.80 10.02 -17.27
CA SER A 17 -9.91 11.33 -17.93
C SER A 17 -8.74 11.64 -18.86
N LEU A 18 -7.51 11.31 -18.45
CA LEU A 18 -6.32 11.51 -19.28
C LEU A 18 -6.28 10.55 -20.47
N SER A 19 -6.73 9.30 -20.29
CA SER A 19 -6.81 8.33 -21.39
C SER A 19 -7.72 8.85 -22.50
N ILE A 20 -8.91 9.35 -22.14
CA ILE A 20 -9.86 9.96 -23.09
C ILE A 20 -9.25 11.21 -23.74
N LYS A 21 -8.69 12.11 -22.94
CA LYS A 21 -8.13 13.39 -23.42
C LYS A 21 -7.03 13.19 -24.47
N TYR A 22 -6.21 12.16 -24.32
CA TYR A 22 -5.04 11.93 -25.18
C TYR A 22 -5.22 10.76 -26.16
N GLY A 23 -6.41 10.13 -26.21
CA GLY A 23 -6.67 8.99 -27.10
C GLY A 23 -5.80 7.77 -26.79
N LEU A 24 -5.52 7.52 -25.51
CA LEU A 24 -4.70 6.40 -25.03
C LEU A 24 -5.59 5.19 -24.71
N ASP A 25 -5.05 3.98 -24.87
CA ASP A 25 -5.73 2.74 -24.45
C ASP A 25 -5.79 2.58 -22.93
N GLY A 26 -4.99 3.36 -22.20
CA GLY A 26 -5.00 3.41 -20.75
C GLY A 26 -3.81 4.16 -20.18
N VAL A 27 -3.62 4.05 -18.87
CA VAL A 27 -2.50 4.66 -18.17
C VAL A 27 -1.90 3.75 -17.09
N LEU A 28 -0.65 4.03 -16.72
CA LEU A 28 0.07 3.38 -15.64
C LEU A 28 0.08 4.26 -14.38
N ILE A 29 -0.26 3.67 -13.23
CA ILE A 29 -0.19 4.33 -11.93
C ILE A 29 0.95 3.71 -11.12
N GLY A 30 2.05 4.45 -10.97
CA GLY A 30 3.23 4.01 -10.22
C GLY A 30 3.25 4.55 -8.79
N GLN A 31 3.86 5.73 -8.61
CA GLN A 31 4.13 6.32 -7.29
C GLN A 31 2.88 6.46 -6.41
N ALA A 32 1.73 6.79 -7.00
CA ALA A 32 0.48 6.95 -6.26
C ALA A 32 -0.08 5.63 -5.70
N ALA A 33 0.39 4.46 -6.17
CA ALA A 33 0.01 3.15 -5.65
C ALA A 33 0.83 2.72 -4.42
N LEU A 34 1.96 3.37 -4.12
CA LEU A 34 2.85 2.97 -3.03
C LEU A 34 2.19 3.24 -1.66
N GLY A 35 1.86 2.14 -0.96
CA GLY A 35 1.10 2.20 0.30
C GLY A 35 -0.37 2.59 0.13
N ASN A 36 -0.87 2.63 -1.12
CA ASN A 36 -2.20 3.08 -1.47
C ASN A 36 -2.81 2.17 -2.56
N PRO A 37 -3.10 0.89 -2.25
CA PRO A 37 -3.70 -0.02 -3.23
C PRO A 37 -5.12 0.41 -3.64
N TRP A 38 -5.76 1.26 -2.83
CA TRP A 38 -7.07 1.84 -3.09
C TRP A 38 -7.06 2.87 -4.23
N VAL A 39 -5.89 3.29 -4.73
CA VAL A 39 -5.77 4.22 -5.88
C VAL A 39 -6.52 3.72 -7.14
N PHE A 40 -6.69 2.40 -7.24
CA PHE A 40 -7.39 1.71 -8.32
C PHE A 40 -8.90 1.55 -8.07
N LYS A 41 -9.43 2.08 -6.96
CA LYS A 41 -10.85 2.01 -6.60
C LYS A 41 -11.40 3.42 -6.38
N GLU A 42 -12.31 3.84 -7.27
CA GLU A 42 -12.92 5.16 -7.16
C GLU A 42 -13.78 5.27 -5.89
N GLY A 43 -13.69 6.41 -5.20
CA GLY A 43 -14.51 6.72 -4.03
C GLY A 43 -14.24 5.87 -2.78
N TYR A 44 -13.13 5.11 -2.73
CA TYR A 44 -12.83 4.31 -1.54
C TYR A 44 -12.39 5.18 -0.36
N ILE A 45 -13.19 5.18 0.70
CA ILE A 45 -12.85 5.85 1.97
C ILE A 45 -12.10 4.83 2.83
N VAL A 46 -10.83 5.13 3.11
CA VAL A 46 -9.92 4.22 3.82
C VAL A 46 -10.07 4.43 5.32
N SER A 47 -10.47 3.40 6.05
CA SER A 47 -10.49 3.38 7.50
C SER A 47 -9.13 2.97 8.10
N LYS A 48 -8.96 3.18 9.41
CA LYS A 48 -7.82 2.65 10.17
C LYS A 48 -7.75 1.12 10.02
N GLU A 49 -8.88 0.44 10.18
CA GLU A 49 -9.00 -1.02 10.04
C GLU A 49 -8.55 -1.51 8.66
N ASP A 50 -8.88 -0.79 7.58
CA ASP A 50 -8.40 -1.12 6.23
C ASP A 50 -6.88 -1.09 6.15
N ILE A 51 -6.25 -0.03 6.69
CA ILE A 51 -4.79 0.10 6.73
C ILE A 51 -4.17 -1.07 7.50
N LEU A 52 -4.68 -1.40 8.68
CA LEU A 52 -4.14 -2.50 9.49
C LEU A 52 -4.33 -3.85 8.79
N ALA A 53 -5.50 -4.07 8.17
CA ALA A 53 -5.81 -5.30 7.45
C ALA A 53 -4.89 -5.48 6.23
N ILE A 54 -4.63 -4.43 5.44
CA ILE A 54 -3.79 -4.54 4.26
C ILE A 54 -2.32 -4.76 4.60
N ILE A 55 -1.82 -4.15 5.69
CA ILE A 55 -0.46 -4.41 6.18
C ILE A 55 -0.32 -5.88 6.57
N LEU A 56 -1.28 -6.43 7.34
CA LEU A 56 -1.26 -7.83 7.77
C LEU A 56 -1.31 -8.78 6.56
N LYS A 57 -2.19 -8.48 5.58
CA LYS A 57 -2.30 -9.25 4.34
C LYS A 57 -0.99 -9.22 3.55
N HIS A 58 -0.37 -8.05 3.41
CA HIS A 58 0.89 -7.92 2.69
C HIS A 58 2.02 -8.68 3.40
N ALA A 59 2.13 -8.59 4.72
CA ALA A 59 3.12 -9.35 5.49
C ALA A 59 2.96 -10.87 5.32
N LYS A 60 1.71 -11.37 5.34
CA LYS A 60 1.42 -12.78 5.09
C LYS A 60 1.80 -13.23 3.68
N LEU A 61 1.53 -12.39 2.67
CA LEU A 61 1.93 -12.69 1.29
C LEU A 61 3.44 -12.70 1.14
N VAL A 62 4.15 -11.76 1.76
CA VAL A 62 5.62 -11.76 1.76
C VAL A 62 6.18 -13.06 2.31
N GLU A 63 5.69 -13.51 3.46
CA GLU A 63 6.15 -14.76 4.09
C GLU A 63 5.83 -16.01 3.25
N ALA A 64 4.72 -15.99 2.52
CA ALA A 64 4.35 -17.08 1.62
C ALA A 64 5.19 -17.09 0.32
N PHE A 65 5.56 -15.93 -0.20
CA PHE A 65 6.28 -15.81 -1.48
C PHE A 65 7.80 -15.85 -1.34
N TYR A 66 8.33 -15.46 -0.18
CA TYR A 66 9.76 -15.38 0.06
C TYR A 66 10.20 -16.27 1.22
N THR A 67 11.42 -16.79 1.14
CA THR A 67 12.12 -17.36 2.30
C THR A 67 12.32 -16.27 3.37
N ASN A 68 12.37 -16.67 4.65
CA ASN A 68 12.39 -15.74 5.79
C ASN A 68 13.52 -14.69 5.72
N ASP A 69 14.66 -15.01 5.10
CA ASP A 69 15.81 -14.12 4.91
C ASP A 69 15.49 -12.87 4.05
N ARG A 70 14.45 -12.91 3.22
CA ARG A 70 14.06 -11.81 2.33
C ARG A 70 13.01 -10.88 2.92
N PHE A 71 12.36 -11.23 4.03
CA PHE A 71 11.33 -10.39 4.66
C PHE A 71 11.85 -8.97 4.96
N VAL A 72 13.09 -8.88 5.44
CA VAL A 72 13.77 -7.62 5.75
C VAL A 72 13.88 -6.70 4.54
N THR A 73 14.01 -7.24 3.32
CA THR A 73 14.15 -6.44 2.09
C THR A 73 12.86 -5.74 1.68
N VAL A 74 11.71 -6.30 2.08
CA VAL A 74 10.38 -5.80 1.69
C VAL A 74 9.66 -5.06 2.81
N ARG A 75 10.11 -5.16 4.07
CA ARG A 75 9.45 -4.46 5.21
C ARG A 75 9.34 -2.95 5.04
N LYS A 76 10.21 -2.33 4.24
CA LYS A 76 10.13 -0.90 3.88
C LYS A 76 8.76 -0.54 3.28
N HIS A 77 8.11 -1.48 2.58
CA HIS A 77 6.79 -1.29 1.98
C HIS A 77 5.70 -1.14 3.05
N PHE A 78 5.85 -1.78 4.21
CA PHE A 78 4.89 -1.64 5.31
C PHE A 78 4.86 -0.21 5.87
N GLY A 79 6.00 0.49 5.84
CA GLY A 79 6.09 1.88 6.26
C GLY A 79 5.40 2.88 5.33
N TRP A 80 4.88 2.44 4.17
CA TRP A 80 4.16 3.30 3.23
C TRP A 80 2.67 3.44 3.54
N TYR A 81 2.07 2.46 4.23
CA TYR A 81 0.64 2.43 4.52
C TYR A 81 0.20 3.37 5.65
N PRO A 82 0.90 3.47 6.81
CA PRO A 82 0.43 4.29 7.92
C PRO A 82 0.44 5.78 7.55
N LYS A 83 -0.73 6.31 7.21
CA LYS A 83 -0.96 7.72 6.87
C LYS A 83 -2.38 8.10 7.26
N GLY A 84 -2.58 9.34 7.71
CA GLY A 84 -3.93 9.91 7.86
C GLY A 84 -4.73 9.50 9.11
N PHE A 85 -4.09 8.89 10.12
CA PHE A 85 -4.74 8.58 11.40
C PHE A 85 -3.80 8.80 12.61
N PRO A 86 -4.35 8.98 13.84
CA PRO A 86 -3.54 9.17 15.04
C PRO A 86 -2.50 8.07 15.25
N ASN A 87 -1.32 8.43 15.76
CA ASN A 87 -0.21 7.50 16.03
C ASN A 87 0.39 6.77 14.81
N CYS A 88 0.06 7.16 13.58
CA CYS A 88 0.59 6.52 12.36
C CYS A 88 2.13 6.56 12.25
N ILE A 89 2.79 7.61 12.75
CA ILE A 89 4.26 7.70 12.81
C ILE A 89 4.85 6.61 13.71
N LYS A 90 4.26 6.40 14.90
CA LYS A 90 4.71 5.34 15.82
C LYS A 90 4.52 3.97 15.19
N LEU A 91 3.38 3.73 14.55
CA LEU A 91 3.12 2.46 13.85
C LEU A 91 4.16 2.21 12.75
N LYS A 92 4.44 3.22 11.93
CA LYS A 92 5.47 3.14 10.88
C LYS A 92 6.83 2.75 11.46
N THR A 93 7.27 3.42 12.53
CA THR A 93 8.56 3.14 13.16
C THR A 93 8.66 1.71 13.70
N GLU A 94 7.59 1.19 14.30
CA GLU A 94 7.55 -0.19 14.81
C GLU A 94 7.55 -1.21 13.65
N LEU A 95 6.77 -0.98 12.59
CA LEU A 95 6.72 -1.87 11.42
C LEU A 95 8.07 -2.02 10.72
N LEU A 96 8.85 -0.93 10.63
CA LEU A 96 10.17 -0.95 9.99
C LEU A 96 11.23 -1.76 10.74
N LYS A 97 10.94 -2.21 11.98
CA LYS A 97 11.81 -3.06 12.80
C LYS A 97 11.44 -4.54 12.74
N THR A 98 10.32 -4.89 12.11
CA THR A 98 9.83 -6.27 12.05
C THR A 98 10.63 -7.14 11.10
N ASN A 99 10.66 -8.45 11.37
CA ASN A 99 11.45 -9.44 10.61
C ASN A 99 10.62 -10.62 10.09
N ASN A 100 9.34 -10.73 10.47
CA ASN A 100 8.44 -11.79 10.02
C ASN A 100 6.97 -11.36 10.20
N TYR A 101 6.04 -12.18 9.69
CA TYR A 101 4.60 -11.93 9.80
C TYR A 101 4.12 -11.84 11.26
N HIS A 102 4.64 -12.71 12.14
CA HIS A 102 4.22 -12.76 13.54
C HIS A 102 4.54 -11.47 14.30
N GLU A 103 5.71 -10.87 14.07
CA GLU A 103 6.09 -9.58 14.62
C GLU A 103 5.19 -8.45 14.10
N VAL A 104 4.89 -8.43 12.79
CA VAL A 104 3.93 -7.48 12.20
C VAL A 104 2.57 -7.61 12.88
N LYS A 105 2.05 -8.84 13.01
CA LYS A 105 0.76 -9.09 13.67
C LYS A 105 0.76 -8.57 15.11
N SER A 106 1.82 -8.84 15.88
CA SER A 106 1.98 -8.37 17.26
C SER A 106 1.97 -6.84 17.35
N VAL A 107 2.67 -6.15 16.44
CA VAL A 107 2.62 -4.68 16.35
C VAL A 107 1.19 -4.21 16.07
N LEU A 108 0.52 -4.76 15.05
CA LEU A 108 -0.83 -4.33 14.67
C LEU A 108 -1.87 -4.56 15.79
N ASP A 109 -1.79 -5.68 16.50
CA ASP A 109 -2.71 -6.00 17.60
C ASP A 109 -2.57 -5.01 18.77
N LYS A 110 -1.37 -4.44 19.01
CA LYS A 110 -1.18 -3.33 19.97
C LYS A 110 -1.89 -2.06 19.52
N PHE A 111 -1.83 -1.73 18.23
CA PHE A 111 -2.44 -0.51 17.67
C PHE A 111 -3.96 -0.58 17.48
N ARG A 112 -4.54 -1.78 17.44
CA ARG A 112 -6.00 -1.97 17.46
C ARG A 112 -6.61 -1.59 18.81
N LYS A 113 -5.89 -1.82 19.90
CA LYS A 113 -6.35 -1.59 21.28
C LYS A 113 -6.23 -0.14 21.74
N ILE A 114 -5.65 0.73 20.91
CA ILE A 114 -5.46 2.17 21.13
C ILE A 114 -6.43 2.90 20.21
#